data_AF-A0A1B1N2V5-F1
#
_entry.id   AF-A0A1B1N2V5-F1
#
_cell.length_a   1.000
_cell.length_b   1.000
_cell.length_c   1.000
_cell.angle_alpha   90.00
_cell.angle_beta   90.00
_cell.angle_gamma   90.00
#
_symmetry.space_group_name_H-M   'P 1'
#
loop_
_entity.id
_entity.type
_entity.pdbx_description
1 polymer ?
#
loop_
_entity_poly.entity_id
_entity_poly.type
_entity_poly.pdbx_seq_one_letter_code
_entity_poly.pdbx_strand_id
1 'polypeptide(L)'
;MNGQADMLIKLMGVFKVGHARGREIDQGSLVRYLAEMVWYPPAALSPYITWEAVADDVARANISYGGINASGTFYFQETGEPVRFVAQRFKEDRGTCTMEEWEVRMGTYKPFQGILIPSQGEICWNLRTGPFHWFRFEVKEAEFDPVLK
;
A
#
# COMPACT_ATOMS: atom_id res chain seq x y z
N MET A 1 13.47 -16.37 -6.35
CA MET A 1 13.51 -15.61 -5.07
C MET A 1 12.41 -16.16 -4.17
N ASN A 2 12.74 -16.58 -2.94
CA ASN A 2 11.95 -17.50 -2.10
C ASN A 2 10.80 -16.87 -1.27
N GLY A 3 10.07 -15.88 -1.80
CA GLY A 3 8.84 -15.40 -1.15
C GLY A 3 8.98 -14.74 0.23
N GLN A 4 10.21 -14.52 0.72
CA GLN A 4 10.48 -13.79 1.96
C GLN A 4 10.52 -12.29 1.68
N ALA A 5 9.67 -11.51 2.33
CA ALA A 5 9.71 -10.06 2.25
C ALA A 5 10.59 -9.49 3.38
N ASP A 6 11.78 -9.00 3.03
CA ASP A 6 12.57 -8.17 3.93
C ASP A 6 12.01 -6.74 3.91
N MET A 7 11.17 -6.37 4.88
CA MET A 7 10.73 -4.97 5.03
C MET A 7 11.87 -4.13 5.59
N LEU A 8 12.55 -3.40 4.71
CA LEU A 8 13.57 -2.41 5.08
C LEU A 8 13.00 -0.99 4.92
N ILE A 9 12.40 -0.45 5.98
CA ILE A 9 12.08 1.00 6.00
C ILE A 9 13.39 1.76 6.25
N LYS A 10 14.07 2.19 5.19
CA LYS A 10 15.17 3.16 5.28
C LYS A 10 14.59 4.57 5.38
N LEU A 11 14.16 4.98 6.57
CA LEU A 11 14.03 6.39 6.88
C LEU A 11 15.45 6.93 7.07
N MET A 12 16.00 7.64 6.08
CA MET A 12 17.35 8.23 6.11
C MET A 12 18.48 7.25 6.50
N GLY A 13 18.56 6.09 5.83
CA GLY A 13 19.80 5.30 5.72
C GLY A 13 20.45 4.71 6.99
N VAL A 14 19.96 4.97 8.21
CA VAL A 14 20.75 4.62 9.43
C VAL A 14 19.98 3.87 10.52
N PHE A 15 18.64 3.76 10.49
CA PHE A 15 17.92 3.04 11.55
C PHE A 15 17.12 1.84 11.02
N LYS A 16 17.63 0.64 11.29
CA LYS A 16 16.88 -0.63 11.18
C LYS A 16 15.80 -0.64 12.27
N VAL A 17 14.62 -0.12 11.97
CA VAL A 17 13.45 -0.28 12.85
C VAL A 17 12.93 -1.71 12.67
N GLY A 18 13.40 -2.63 13.53
CA GLY A 18 12.84 -3.96 13.72
C GLY A 18 13.02 -4.93 12.55
N HIS A 19 13.98 -5.87 12.66
CA HIS A 19 14.09 -6.98 11.72
C HIS A 19 13.09 -8.07 12.11
N ALA A 20 11.81 -7.80 11.87
CA ALA A 20 10.75 -8.75 12.15
C ALA A 20 10.58 -9.67 10.91
N ARG A 21 10.47 -10.99 11.12
CA ARG A 21 10.28 -12.01 10.08
C ARG A 21 9.04 -12.84 10.41
N GLY A 22 8.28 -13.27 9.41
CA GLY A 22 7.08 -14.09 9.61
C GLY A 22 5.99 -13.84 8.57
N ARG A 23 5.00 -14.74 8.50
CA ARG A 23 3.91 -14.69 7.52
C ARG A 23 3.09 -13.40 7.63
N GLU A 24 2.99 -12.86 8.84
CA GLU A 24 2.31 -11.61 9.16
C GLU A 24 2.96 -10.42 8.45
N ILE A 25 4.29 -10.42 8.39
CA ILE A 25 5.09 -9.35 7.80
C ILE A 25 5.14 -9.50 6.29
N ASP A 26 5.19 -10.74 5.79
CA ASP A 26 5.06 -11.01 4.37
C ASP A 26 3.69 -10.53 3.86
N GLN A 27 2.60 -10.83 4.57
CA GLN A 27 1.26 -10.33 4.24
C GLN A 27 1.19 -8.81 4.29
N GLY A 28 1.71 -8.19 5.34
CA GLY A 28 1.75 -6.74 5.47
C GLY A 28 2.57 -6.06 4.37
N SER A 29 3.60 -6.73 3.85
CA SER A 29 4.40 -6.24 2.73
C SER A 29 3.64 -6.28 1.40
N LEU A 30 2.86 -7.33 1.16
CA LEU A 30 1.98 -7.40 -0.02
C LEU A 30 0.84 -6.37 0.04
N VAL A 31 0.24 -6.15 1.22
CA VAL A 31 -0.75 -5.07 1.41
C VAL A 31 -0.12 -3.71 1.12
N ARG A 32 1.09 -3.47 1.62
CA ARG A 32 1.82 -2.23 1.36
C ARG A 32 2.12 -2.05 -0.13
N TYR A 33 2.56 -3.11 -0.81
CA TYR A 33 2.81 -3.09 -2.25
C TYR A 33 1.55 -2.67 -3.02
N LEU A 34 0.39 -3.25 -2.70
CA LEU A 34 -0.87 -2.82 -3.29
C LEU A 34 -1.13 -1.34 -3.01
N ALA A 35 -1.00 -0.88 -1.77
CA ALA A 35 -1.29 0.50 -1.41
C ALA A 35 -0.36 1.53 -2.08
N GLU A 36 0.91 1.19 -2.27
CA GLU A 36 1.94 2.08 -2.82
C GLU A 36 1.96 2.09 -4.36
N MET A 37 1.23 1.19 -5.04
CA MET A 37 1.19 1.15 -6.52
C MET A 37 0.58 2.40 -7.14
N VAL A 38 -0.17 3.19 -6.36
CA VAL A 38 -0.68 4.51 -6.77
C VAL A 38 0.44 5.50 -7.11
N TRP A 39 1.66 5.29 -6.61
CA TRP A 39 2.84 6.09 -6.98
C TRP A 39 3.55 5.57 -8.21
N TYR A 40 3.25 4.34 -8.68
CA TYR A 40 3.74 3.79 -9.93
C TYR A 40 2.63 2.99 -10.62
N PRO A 41 1.69 3.66 -11.31
CA PRO A 41 0.47 3.03 -11.85
C PRO A 41 0.69 1.77 -12.70
N PRO A 42 1.77 1.63 -13.51
CA PRO A 42 2.01 0.38 -14.25
C PRO A 42 2.10 -0.88 -13.38
N ALA A 43 2.46 -0.77 -12.09
CA ALA A 43 2.47 -1.91 -11.17
C ALA A 43 1.08 -2.56 -10.99
N ALA A 44 -0.01 -1.84 -11.24
CA ALA A 44 -1.37 -2.38 -11.21
C ALA A 44 -1.62 -3.48 -12.26
N LEU A 45 -0.79 -3.54 -13.32
CA LEU A 45 -0.85 -4.53 -14.40
C LEU A 45 -0.01 -5.78 -14.13
N SER A 46 0.58 -5.88 -12.93
CA SER A 46 1.40 -7.02 -12.55
C SER A 46 0.62 -8.35 -12.68
N PRO A 47 1.24 -9.41 -13.23
CA PRO A 47 0.59 -10.73 -13.37
C PRO A 47 0.30 -11.41 -12.02
N TYR A 48 0.85 -10.87 -10.92
CA TYR A 48 0.58 -11.34 -9.57
C TYR A 48 -0.68 -10.73 -8.96
N ILE A 49 -1.28 -9.74 -9.63
CA ILE A 49 -2.49 -9.06 -9.18
C ILE A 49 -3.67 -9.50 -10.03
N THR A 50 -4.77 -9.85 -9.37
CA THR A 50 -6.08 -10.04 -10.00
C THR A 50 -7.04 -9.01 -9.43
N TRP A 51 -7.97 -8.58 -10.28
CA TRP A 51 -8.92 -7.52 -9.96
C TRP A 51 -10.35 -8.05 -9.95
N GLU A 52 -11.13 -7.62 -8.97
CA GLU A 52 -12.56 -7.89 -8.82
C GLU A 52 -13.28 -6.54 -8.79
N ALA A 53 -14.21 -6.32 -9.71
CA ALA A 53 -15.10 -5.16 -9.66
C ALA A 53 -16.14 -5.38 -8.54
N VAL A 54 -16.15 -4.49 -7.55
CA VAL A 54 -17.07 -4.58 -6.39
C VAL A 54 -18.27 -3.65 -6.57
N ALA A 55 -18.03 -2.47 -7.16
CA ALA A 55 -19.02 -1.49 -7.58
C ALA A 55 -18.42 -0.60 -8.68
N ASP A 56 -19.17 0.38 -9.20
CA ASP A 56 -18.72 1.29 -10.27
C ASP A 56 -17.44 2.07 -9.89
N ASP A 57 -17.32 2.46 -8.62
CA ASP A 57 -16.21 3.23 -8.05
C ASP A 57 -15.40 2.43 -7.01
N VAL A 58 -15.54 1.09 -7.00
CA VAL A 58 -14.87 0.22 -6.02
C VAL A 58 -14.31 -1.03 -6.70
N ALA A 59 -13.01 -1.26 -6.53
CA ALA A 59 -12.34 -2.47 -7.02
C ALA A 59 -11.48 -3.12 -5.93
N ARG A 60 -11.52 -4.44 -5.85
CA ARG A 60 -10.65 -5.22 -4.97
C ARG A 60 -9.47 -5.77 -5.76
N ALA A 61 -8.28 -5.46 -5.29
CA ALA A 61 -7.03 -6.06 -5.77
C ALA A 61 -6.67 -7.25 -4.86
N ASN A 62 -6.43 -8.41 -5.46
CA ASN A 62 -5.89 -9.59 -4.79
C ASN A 62 -4.49 -9.86 -5.35
N ILE A 63 -3.50 -9.99 -4.46
CA ILE A 63 -2.11 -10.27 -4.82
C ILE A 63 -1.67 -11.60 -4.23
N SER A 64 -0.98 -12.41 -5.03
CA SER A 64 -0.39 -13.69 -4.60
C SER A 64 1.06 -13.76 -5.03
N TYR A 65 1.98 -13.89 -4.07
CA TYR A 65 3.41 -13.99 -4.34
C TYR A 65 4.11 -14.85 -3.28
N GLY A 66 4.96 -15.78 -3.71
CA GLY A 66 5.73 -16.62 -2.78
C GLY A 66 4.89 -17.50 -1.85
N GLY A 67 3.66 -17.85 -2.25
CA GLY A 67 2.72 -18.62 -1.41
C GLY A 67 2.00 -17.78 -0.34
N ILE A 68 2.17 -16.46 -0.35
CA ILE A 68 1.47 -15.51 0.51
C ILE A 68 0.43 -14.77 -0.32
N ASN A 69 -0.76 -14.58 0.27
CA ASN A 69 -1.87 -13.89 -0.36
C ASN A 69 -2.25 -12.66 0.47
N ALA A 70 -2.62 -11.58 -0.20
CA ALA A 70 -3.18 -10.40 0.42
C ALA A 70 -4.24 -9.77 -0.50
N SER A 71 -5.11 -8.96 0.09
CA SER A 71 -6.14 -8.25 -0.65
C SER A 71 -6.31 -6.84 -0.10
N GLY A 72 -6.72 -5.92 -0.95
CA GLY A 72 -7.09 -4.57 -0.56
C GLY A 72 -8.12 -3.99 -1.53
N THR A 73 -8.93 -3.07 -1.03
CA THR A 73 -10.04 -2.47 -1.75
C THR A 73 -9.74 -1.00 -2.02
N PHE A 74 -9.77 -0.62 -3.29
CA PHE A 74 -9.65 0.76 -3.74
C PHE A 74 -11.04 1.37 -3.94
N TYR A 75 -11.16 2.63 -3.54
CA TYR A 75 -12.29 3.48 -3.85
C TYR A 75 -11.80 4.63 -4.70
N PHE A 76 -12.52 4.92 -5.77
CA PHE A 76 -12.12 5.87 -6.79
C PHE A 76 -13.04 7.10 -6.76
N GLN A 77 -12.51 8.25 -7.13
CA GLN A 77 -13.35 9.40 -7.50
C GLN A 77 -13.86 9.25 -8.94
N GLU A 78 -14.83 10.08 -9.35
CA GLU A 78 -15.45 10.03 -10.68
C GLU A 78 -14.45 10.12 -11.84
N THR A 79 -13.33 10.81 -11.64
CA THR A 79 -12.25 10.95 -12.64
C THR A 79 -11.27 9.76 -12.69
N GLY A 80 -11.48 8.74 -11.84
CA GLY A 80 -10.77 7.46 -11.87
C GLY A 80 -9.55 7.37 -10.93
N GLU A 81 -9.21 8.42 -10.18
CA GLU A 81 -8.11 8.39 -9.22
C GLU A 81 -8.51 7.67 -7.91
N PRO A 82 -7.65 6.83 -7.34
CA PRO A 82 -7.90 6.24 -6.02
C PRO A 82 -7.91 7.29 -4.90
N VAL A 83 -9.02 7.46 -4.19
CA VAL A 83 -9.09 8.38 -3.03
C VAL A 83 -8.90 7.66 -1.70
N ARG A 84 -9.07 6.34 -1.70
CA ARG A 84 -9.02 5.52 -0.51
C ARG A 84 -8.57 4.10 -0.83
N PHE A 85 -7.76 3.53 0.05
CA PHE A 85 -7.40 2.11 0.04
C PHE A 85 -7.65 1.51 1.42
N VAL A 86 -8.28 0.34 1.49
CA VAL A 86 -8.58 -0.37 2.74
C VAL A 86 -8.16 -1.83 2.63
N ALA A 87 -7.47 -2.35 3.64
CA ALA A 87 -7.08 -3.75 3.73
C ALA A 87 -7.06 -4.24 5.17
N GLN A 88 -7.22 -5.55 5.36
CA GLN A 88 -6.89 -6.21 6.62
C GLN A 88 -5.38 -6.43 6.67
N ARG A 89 -4.72 -5.94 7.73
CA ARG A 89 -3.27 -6.00 7.86
C ARG A 89 -2.89 -6.39 9.28
N PHE A 90 -1.88 -7.25 9.41
CA PHE A 90 -1.30 -7.52 10.72
C PHE A 90 -0.63 -6.26 11.29
N LYS A 91 -1.07 -5.86 12.48
CA LYS A 91 -0.46 -4.83 13.31
C LYS A 91 0.28 -5.50 14.46
N GLU A 92 1.56 -5.18 14.60
CA GLU A 92 2.31 -5.54 15.80
C GLU A 92 2.07 -4.49 16.90
N ASP A 93 1.83 -4.97 18.11
CA ASP A 93 1.74 -4.16 19.32
C ASP A 93 2.25 -4.96 20.52
N ARG A 94 3.41 -4.54 21.06
CA ARG A 94 4.03 -5.12 22.27
C ARG A 94 4.19 -6.64 22.21
N GLY A 95 4.62 -7.16 21.06
CA GLY A 95 4.86 -8.59 20.82
C GLY A 95 3.61 -9.38 20.44
N THR A 96 2.45 -8.75 20.32
CA THR A 96 1.22 -9.38 19.83
C THR A 96 0.91 -8.87 18.42
N CYS A 97 0.59 -9.78 17.50
CA CYS A 97 0.08 -9.44 16.17
C CYS A 97 -1.43 -9.59 16.14
N THR A 98 -2.16 -8.52 15.81
CA THR A 98 -3.61 -8.56 15.56
C THR A 98 -3.90 -8.19 14.11
N MET A 99 -4.98 -8.76 13.56
CA MET A 99 -5.47 -8.35 12.25
C MET A 99 -6.36 -7.13 12.43
N GLU A 100 -5.95 -6.00 11.87
CA GLU A 100 -6.66 -4.72 12.00
C GLU A 100 -6.95 -4.15 10.61
N GLU A 101 -8.01 -3.33 10.53
CA GLU A 101 -8.26 -2.57 9.31
C GLU A 101 -7.22 -1.45 9.18
N TRP A 102 -6.56 -1.44 8.03
CA TRP A 102 -5.55 -0.47 7.66
C TRP A 102 -6.04 0.32 6.44
N GLU A 103 -6.00 1.64 6.56
CA GLU A 103 -6.58 2.57 5.61
C GLU A 103 -5.55 3.59 5.14
N VAL A 104 -5.56 3.88 3.84
CA VAL A 104 -4.86 5.03 3.24
C VAL A 104 -5.91 5.97 2.64
N ARG A 105 -5.81 7.26 2.94
CA ARG A 105 -6.63 8.33 2.35
C ARG A 105 -5.75 9.24 1.52
N MET A 106 -6.15 9.51 0.29
CA MET A 106 -5.36 10.26 -0.70
C MET A 106 -6.26 11.31 -1.35
N GLY A 107 -6.04 12.58 -1.01
CA GLY A 107 -6.94 13.67 -1.41
C GLY A 107 -6.38 14.61 -2.46
N THR A 108 -5.05 14.64 -2.64
CA THR A 108 -4.39 15.64 -3.51
C THR A 108 -3.53 14.95 -4.54
N TYR A 109 -3.87 15.09 -5.82
CA TYR A 109 -3.11 14.54 -6.93
C TYR A 109 -2.31 15.62 -7.66
N LYS A 110 -1.10 15.28 -8.11
CA LYS A 110 -0.26 16.18 -8.91
C LYS A 110 0.47 15.38 -10.01
N PRO A 111 0.74 15.99 -11.17
CA PRO A 111 1.57 15.36 -12.18
C PRO A 111 3.05 15.43 -11.78
N PHE A 112 3.75 14.31 -11.91
CA PHE A 112 5.20 14.21 -11.80
C PHE A 112 5.70 13.51 -13.07
N GLN A 113 6.50 14.20 -13.87
CA GLN A 113 6.95 13.71 -15.19
C GLN A 113 5.79 13.22 -16.09
N GLY A 114 4.63 13.88 -16.01
CA GLY A 114 3.43 13.52 -16.77
C GLY A 114 2.59 12.39 -16.18
N ILE A 115 3.00 11.77 -15.07
CA ILE A 115 2.24 10.74 -14.37
C ILE A 115 1.49 11.39 -13.19
N LEU A 116 0.17 11.23 -13.16
CA LEU A 116 -0.67 11.71 -12.08
C LEU A 116 -0.63 10.72 -10.91
N ILE A 117 -0.13 11.17 -9.75
CA ILE A 117 0.00 10.34 -8.54
C ILE A 117 -0.51 11.10 -7.30
N PRO A 118 -0.88 10.42 -6.20
CA PRO A 118 -1.28 11.09 -4.98
C PRO A 118 -0.05 11.75 -4.34
N SER A 119 -0.10 13.07 -4.27
CA SER A 119 0.95 13.92 -3.71
C SER A 119 0.83 14.14 -2.21
N GLN A 120 -0.34 13.87 -1.62
CA GLN A 120 -0.58 13.96 -0.18
C GLN A 120 -1.56 12.90 0.27
N GLY A 121 -1.37 12.43 1.50
CA GLY A 121 -2.29 11.48 2.10
C GLY A 121 -1.94 11.15 3.54
N GLU A 122 -2.80 10.32 4.13
CA GLU A 122 -2.61 9.82 5.48
C GLU A 122 -2.95 8.34 5.59
N ILE A 123 -2.34 7.70 6.58
CA ILE A 123 -2.48 6.28 6.87
C ILE A 123 -3.03 6.14 8.28
N CYS A 124 -4.11 5.38 8.41
CA CYS A 124 -4.82 5.15 9.66
C CYS A 124 -4.94 3.65 9.94
N TRP A 125 -4.81 3.27 11.21
CA TRP A 125 -5.31 2.00 11.71
C TRP A 125 -6.68 2.21 12.34
N ASN A 126 -7.71 1.55 11.81
CA ASN A 126 -9.07 1.63 12.32
C ASN A 126 -9.27 0.59 13.42
N LEU A 127 -8.81 0.94 14.62
CA LEU A 127 -8.85 0.07 15.79
C LEU A 127 -10.20 0.15 16.51
N ARG A 128 -10.53 -0.88 17.29
CA ARG A 128 -11.71 -0.87 18.17
C ARG A 128 -11.72 0.28 19.18
N THR A 129 -10.55 0.77 19.58
CA THR A 129 -10.38 1.91 20.50
C THR A 129 -10.54 3.26 19.81
N GLY A 130 -10.69 3.28 18.50
CA GLY A 130 -10.74 4.48 17.67
C GLY A 130 -9.61 4.53 16.63
N PRO A 131 -9.69 5.47 15.68
CA PRO A 131 -8.70 5.62 14.62
C PRO A 131 -7.35 6.03 15.21
N PHE A 132 -6.29 5.33 14.78
CA PHE A 132 -4.92 5.68 15.08
C PHE A 132 -4.21 6.17 13.81
N HIS A 133 -4.10 7.49 13.67
CA HIS A 133 -3.39 8.13 12.57
C HIS A 133 -1.90 7.89 12.69
N TRP A 134 -1.37 7.02 11.83
CA TRP A 134 0.01 6.54 11.93
C TRP A 134 1.00 7.39 11.16
N PHE A 135 0.62 7.84 9.95
CA PHE A 135 1.53 8.53 9.05
C PHE A 135 0.79 9.51 8.16
N ARG A 136 1.42 10.65 7.90
CA ARG A 136 1.00 11.62 6.87
C ARG A 136 2.17 11.83 5.94
N PHE A 137 1.90 11.90 4.64
CA PHE A 137 2.94 12.09 3.64
C PHE A 137 2.64 13.25 2.72
N GLU A 138 3.72 13.82 2.19
CA GLU A 138 3.72 14.71 1.05
C GLU A 138 4.84 14.30 0.11
N VAL A 139 4.51 14.07 -1.16
CA VAL A 139 5.48 13.80 -2.22
C VAL A 139 6.01 15.14 -2.72
N LYS A 140 7.31 15.38 -2.52
CA LYS A 140 7.98 16.59 -2.99
C LYS A 140 8.47 16.43 -4.42
N GLU A 141 9.05 15.28 -4.72
CA GLU A 141 9.64 14.94 -6.00
C GLU A 141 9.39 13.45 -6.27
N ALA A 142 9.24 13.10 -7.55
CA ALA A 142 9.17 11.74 -8.03
C ALA A 142 9.86 11.67 -9.40
N GLU A 143 10.76 10.69 -9.53
CA GLU A 143 11.48 10.41 -10.76
C GLU A 143 11.14 8.99 -11.21
N PHE A 144 10.85 8.83 -12.49
CA PHE A 144 10.53 7.55 -13.09
C PHE A 144 11.60 7.23 -14.13
N ASP A 145 12.12 6.01 -14.06
CA ASP A 145 13.01 5.53 -15.09
C ASP A 145 12.25 5.47 -16.43
N PRO A 146 12.86 5.92 -17.53
CA PRO A 146 12.28 5.75 -18.85
C PRO A 146 12.08 4.26 -19.12
N VAL A 147 10.88 3.89 -19.56
CA VAL A 147 10.60 2.51 -19.99
C VAL A 147 11.59 2.19 -21.12
N LEU A 148 12.52 1.26 -20.86
CA LEU A 148 13.40 0.71 -21.89
C LEU A 148 12.51 0.15 -22.99
N LYS A 149 12.60 0.74 -24.18
CA LYS A 149 11.94 0.25 -25.39
C LYS A 149 12.56 -1.06 -25.86
#